data_AF-A0A7S8DII8-F1
#
_entry.id   AF-A0A7S8DII8-F1
#
_cell.length_a   1.000
_cell.length_b   1.000
_cell.length_c   1.000
_cell.angle_alpha   90.00
_cell.angle_beta   90.00
_cell.angle_gamma   90.00
#
_symmetry.space_group_name_H-M   'P 1'
#
loop_
_entity.id
_entity.type
_entity.pdbx_description
1 polymer ?
#
loop_
_entity_poly.entity_id
_entity_poly.type
_entity_poly.pdbx_seq_one_letter_code
_entity_poly.pdbx_strand_id
1 'polypeptide(L)'
;MEFQLAAELMHNSFTLNEKELAKSYSESFYHDEPTQTVYVRRACLQLQSVIEEVQEYIRVHNHEYLCRSVLYCDTIDLPEGLVVGYEDPAKHFELRVFARKVQCQNPSNALRMHFSIDCQLAIYTYALQEGFTVHFLFPDREPQPVRLSIDEDKWGIQINWDESDFHIEQQDSRDLDMTTGDYLS
;
A
#
# COMPACT_ATOMS: atom_id res chain seq x y z
N MET A 1 17.70 -17.56 -19.30
CA MET A 1 16.93 -17.29 -20.54
C MET A 1 15.48 -16.93 -20.23
N GLU A 2 14.84 -17.58 -19.24
CA GLU A 2 13.47 -17.22 -18.80
C GLU A 2 13.37 -15.89 -18.04
N PHE A 3 14.38 -15.54 -17.23
CA PHE A 3 14.43 -14.25 -16.51
C PHE A 3 14.51 -13.02 -17.43
N GLN A 4 15.25 -13.11 -18.54
CA GLN A 4 15.36 -12.02 -19.51
C GLN A 4 14.05 -11.83 -20.28
N LEU A 5 13.39 -12.94 -20.62
CA LEU A 5 12.09 -12.89 -21.30
C LEU A 5 10.99 -12.30 -20.39
N ALA A 6 11.00 -12.65 -19.11
CA ALA A 6 10.08 -12.08 -18.11
C ALA A 6 10.32 -10.57 -17.90
N ALA A 7 11.58 -10.14 -17.88
CA ALA A 7 11.95 -8.73 -17.79
C ALA A 7 11.56 -7.93 -19.06
N GLU A 8 11.71 -8.53 -20.24
CA GLU A 8 11.30 -7.92 -21.51
C GLU A 8 9.77 -7.83 -21.66
N LEU A 9 9.02 -8.81 -21.14
CA LEU A 9 7.57 -8.78 -21.11
C LEU A 9 7.05 -7.73 -20.12
N MET A 10 7.66 -7.60 -18.93
CA MET A 10 7.41 -6.47 -18.01
C MET A 10 7.74 -5.11 -18.64
N HIS A 11 8.73 -5.03 -19.51
CA HIS A 11 9.10 -3.79 -20.17
C HIS A 11 8.05 -3.31 -21.20
N ASN A 12 7.17 -4.21 -21.68
CA ASN A 12 6.29 -3.91 -22.78
C ASN A 12 4.89 -3.40 -22.40
N SER A 13 4.45 -3.56 -21.14
CA SER A 13 3.14 -3.12 -20.62
C SER A 13 3.05 -1.64 -20.22
N PHE A 14 4.18 -0.92 -20.15
CA PHE A 14 4.19 0.49 -19.75
C PHE A 14 3.73 1.44 -20.88
N THR A 15 3.10 2.57 -20.52
CA THR A 15 3.05 3.72 -21.44
C THR A 15 4.47 4.26 -21.67
N LEU A 16 4.72 4.96 -22.79
CA LEU A 16 6.06 5.46 -23.15
C LEU A 16 6.75 6.26 -22.02
N ASN A 17 5.99 6.99 -21.19
CA ASN A 17 6.50 7.75 -20.04
C ASN A 17 6.90 6.85 -18.85
N GLU A 18 6.08 5.84 -18.53
CA GLU A 18 6.39 4.91 -17.44
C GLU A 18 7.51 3.93 -17.84
N LYS A 19 7.69 3.69 -19.14
CA LYS A 19 8.76 2.85 -19.70
C LYS A 19 10.12 3.53 -19.58
N GLU A 20 10.17 4.87 -19.65
CA GLU A 20 11.37 5.68 -19.39
C GLU A 20 11.63 5.83 -17.88
N LEU A 21 10.60 5.99 -17.05
CA LEU A 21 10.73 5.98 -15.59
C LEU A 21 11.18 4.60 -15.08
N ALA A 22 10.51 3.51 -15.43
CA ALA A 22 10.84 2.17 -14.94
C ALA A 22 12.23 1.68 -15.38
N LYS A 23 12.76 2.20 -16.50
CA LYS A 23 14.13 1.91 -16.97
C LYS A 23 15.21 2.48 -16.06
N SER A 24 14.92 3.49 -15.25
CA SER A 24 15.87 4.07 -14.29
C SER A 24 15.78 3.47 -12.88
N TYR A 25 14.76 2.66 -12.57
CA TYR A 25 14.43 2.22 -11.20
C TYR A 25 14.85 0.77 -10.90
N SER A 26 16.16 0.49 -10.97
CA SER A 26 16.75 -0.49 -10.05
C SER A 26 16.78 0.16 -8.65
N GLU A 27 16.02 -0.38 -7.68
CA GLU A 27 16.05 0.01 -6.26
C GLU A 27 15.97 1.52 -5.97
N SER A 28 14.89 2.18 -6.37
CA SER A 28 14.80 3.64 -6.28
C SER A 28 13.50 4.09 -5.63
N PHE A 29 13.61 5.03 -4.67
CA PHE A 29 12.51 5.87 -4.23
C PHE A 29 12.25 6.94 -5.29
N TYR A 30 10.99 7.23 -5.59
CA TYR A 30 10.61 8.42 -6.33
C TYR A 30 9.74 9.30 -5.45
N HIS A 31 10.09 10.57 -5.32
CA HIS A 31 9.31 11.54 -4.57
C HIS A 31 8.76 12.60 -5.51
N ASP A 32 7.44 12.67 -5.60
CA ASP A 32 6.71 13.71 -6.30
C ASP A 32 6.37 14.82 -5.30
N GLU A 33 7.27 15.80 -5.17
CA GLU A 33 7.17 16.91 -4.22
C GLU A 33 5.84 17.70 -4.30
N PRO A 34 5.29 18.04 -5.49
CA PRO A 34 4.00 18.71 -5.61
C PRO A 34 2.84 18.01 -4.90
N THR A 35 2.82 16.67 -4.90
CA THR A 35 1.76 15.87 -4.28
C THR A 35 2.20 15.22 -2.97
N GLN A 36 3.47 15.39 -2.58
CA GLN A 36 4.13 14.69 -1.47
C GLN A 36 3.93 13.17 -1.51
N THR A 37 3.95 12.61 -2.73
CA THR A 37 3.79 11.17 -2.95
C THR A 37 5.14 10.49 -3.09
N VAL A 38 5.38 9.46 -2.29
CA VAL A 38 6.55 8.60 -2.45
C VAL A 38 6.16 7.27 -3.08
N TYR A 39 6.73 7.00 -4.24
CA TYR A 39 6.59 5.74 -4.95
C TYR A 39 7.77 4.82 -4.66
N VAL A 40 7.48 3.58 -4.32
CA VAL A 40 8.48 2.56 -4.01
C VAL A 40 8.22 1.31 -4.84
N ARG A 41 9.27 0.75 -5.45
CA ARG A 41 9.19 -0.51 -6.19
C ARG A 41 10.32 -1.46 -5.81
N ARG A 42 9.97 -2.63 -5.27
CA ARG A 42 10.91 -3.74 -5.02
C ARG A 42 10.16 -5.07 -5.10
N ALA A 43 10.85 -6.17 -5.40
CA ALA A 43 10.21 -7.49 -5.51
C ALA A 43 9.57 -7.93 -4.18
N CYS A 44 10.30 -7.78 -3.08
CA CYS A 44 9.82 -8.05 -1.73
C CYS A 44 9.94 -6.80 -0.87
N LEU A 45 8.89 -6.47 -0.15
CA LEU A 45 8.84 -5.35 0.78
C LEU A 45 8.40 -5.86 2.15
N GLN A 46 9.04 -5.40 3.22
CA GLN A 46 8.48 -5.47 4.56
C GLN A 46 7.85 -4.12 4.88
N LEU A 47 6.54 -4.08 5.11
CA LEU A 47 5.80 -2.81 5.13
C LEU A 47 6.32 -1.83 6.19
N GLN A 48 6.65 -2.33 7.39
CA GLN A 48 7.21 -1.50 8.46
C GLN A 48 8.51 -0.81 8.03
N SER A 49 9.47 -1.58 7.53
CA SER A 49 10.79 -1.09 7.13
C SER A 49 10.69 -0.05 6.02
N VAL A 50 9.77 -0.24 5.07
CA VAL A 50 9.54 0.73 3.99
C VAL A 50 8.92 2.02 4.50
N ILE A 51 7.94 1.93 5.40
CA ILE A 51 7.35 3.13 6.02
C ILE A 51 8.44 3.92 6.77
N GLU A 52 9.29 3.23 7.54
CA GLU A 52 10.41 3.86 8.26
C GLU A 52 11.42 4.51 7.30
N GLU A 53 11.83 3.81 6.24
CA GLU A 53 12.75 4.33 5.21
C GLU A 53 12.18 5.57 4.51
N VAL A 54 10.89 5.54 4.11
CA VAL A 54 10.23 6.67 3.44
C VAL A 54 10.08 7.85 4.39
N GLN A 55 9.69 7.62 5.65
CA GLN A 55 9.58 8.69 6.63
C GLN A 55 10.93 9.37 6.89
N GLU A 56 12.01 8.59 7.00
CA GLU A 56 13.36 9.16 7.15
C GLU A 56 13.75 10.00 5.94
N TYR A 57 13.47 9.50 4.73
CA TYR A 57 13.69 10.25 3.49
C TYR A 57 12.95 11.59 3.49
N ILE A 58 11.66 11.60 3.83
CA ILE A 58 10.82 12.82 3.89
C ILE A 58 11.36 13.84 4.90
N ARG A 59 11.81 13.39 6.09
CA ARG A 59 12.41 14.28 7.10
C ARG A 59 13.69 14.94 6.60
N VAL A 60 14.57 14.18 5.93
CA VAL A 60 15.82 14.71 5.35
C VAL A 60 15.55 15.76 4.26
N HIS A 61 14.41 15.68 3.58
CA HIS A 61 13.99 16.62 2.54
C HIS A 61 13.09 17.77 3.06
N ASN A 62 13.15 18.07 4.37
CA ASN A 62 12.46 19.19 5.03
C ASN A 62 10.93 19.15 4.99
N HIS A 63 10.34 17.96 4.93
CA HIS A 63 8.91 17.76 5.09
C HIS A 63 8.61 17.25 6.50
N GLU A 64 7.53 17.76 7.12
CA GLU A 64 7.18 17.44 8.52
C GLU A 64 6.68 15.99 8.69
N TYR A 65 5.99 15.44 7.68
CA TYR A 65 5.47 14.07 7.68
C TYR A 65 5.19 13.58 6.26
N LEU A 66 5.01 12.26 6.11
CA LEU A 66 4.72 11.59 4.85
C LEU A 66 3.21 11.67 4.60
N CYS A 67 2.79 12.33 3.52
CA CYS A 67 1.37 12.42 3.17
C CYS A 67 0.89 11.17 2.43
N ARG A 68 1.63 10.72 1.40
CA ARG A 68 1.18 9.61 0.55
C ARG A 68 2.32 8.66 0.19
N SER A 69 2.05 7.36 0.27
CA SER A 69 2.97 6.32 -0.20
C SER A 69 2.28 5.32 -1.12
N VAL A 70 2.93 5.02 -2.24
CA VAL A 70 2.45 4.06 -3.24
C VAL A 70 3.51 2.99 -3.45
N LEU A 71 3.17 1.75 -3.10
CA LEU A 71 4.09 0.62 -3.08
C LEU A 71 3.75 -0.37 -4.20
N TYR A 72 4.74 -0.76 -4.99
CA TYR A 72 4.64 -1.81 -6.01
C TYR A 72 5.59 -2.96 -5.67
N CYS A 73 5.03 -4.15 -5.46
CA CYS A 73 5.83 -5.34 -5.12
C CYS A 73 5.18 -6.65 -5.54
N ASP A 74 5.99 -7.70 -5.64
CA ASP A 74 5.46 -9.04 -5.88
C ASP A 74 4.95 -9.62 -4.55
N THR A 75 5.66 -9.35 -3.45
CA THR A 75 5.27 -9.76 -2.11
C THR A 75 5.43 -8.63 -1.09
N ILE A 76 4.38 -8.38 -0.31
CA ILE A 76 4.42 -7.52 0.87
C ILE A 76 4.33 -8.37 2.14
N ASP A 77 5.30 -8.23 3.01
CA ASP A 77 5.36 -8.84 4.32
C ASP A 77 4.84 -7.88 5.40
N LEU A 78 3.84 -8.34 6.15
CA LEU A 78 3.20 -7.64 7.25
C LEU A 78 3.64 -8.26 8.59
N PRO A 79 4.54 -7.59 9.34
CA PRO A 79 4.96 -8.05 10.65
C PRO A 79 3.82 -7.91 11.68
N GLU A 80 3.90 -8.68 12.76
CA GLU A 80 2.92 -8.59 13.85
C GLU A 80 2.92 -7.21 14.52
N GLY A 81 1.73 -6.68 14.81
CA GLY A 81 1.58 -5.42 15.52
C GLY A 81 1.93 -4.18 14.69
N LEU A 82 2.08 -4.31 13.37
CA LEU A 82 2.28 -3.18 12.46
C LEU A 82 1.17 -2.16 12.62
N VAL A 83 1.55 -0.91 12.87
CA VAL A 83 0.64 0.22 12.94
C VAL A 83 0.83 1.10 11.70
N VAL A 84 -0.27 1.38 11.01
CA VAL A 84 -0.34 2.23 9.82
C VAL A 84 -1.06 3.53 10.18
N GLY A 85 -0.56 4.64 9.66
CA GLY A 85 -1.06 5.98 9.97
C GLY A 85 -0.38 6.64 11.17
N TYR A 86 -0.73 7.91 11.41
CA TYR A 86 -0.19 8.70 12.51
C TYR A 86 -1.16 8.72 13.68
N GLU A 87 -0.64 8.73 14.91
CA GLU A 87 -1.44 8.93 16.13
C GLU A 87 -2.07 10.34 16.17
N ASP A 88 -1.41 11.34 15.57
CA ASP A 88 -1.92 12.70 15.46
C ASP A 88 -3.05 12.74 14.41
N PRO A 89 -4.31 12.99 14.84
CA PRO A 89 -5.45 12.96 13.94
C PRO A 89 -5.40 14.07 12.88
N ALA A 90 -4.62 15.14 13.09
CA ALA A 90 -4.49 16.23 12.13
C ALA A 90 -3.61 15.88 10.92
N LYS A 91 -2.86 14.77 10.97
CA LYS A 91 -1.94 14.36 9.89
C LYS A 91 -2.61 13.44 8.90
N HIS A 92 -2.68 13.87 7.65
CA HIS A 92 -3.11 13.02 6.55
C HIS A 92 -2.08 11.92 6.27
N PHE A 93 -2.56 10.71 6.02
CA PHE A 93 -1.72 9.60 5.56
C PHE A 93 -2.51 8.68 4.62
N GLU A 94 -2.02 8.54 3.40
CA GLU A 94 -2.55 7.61 2.41
C GLU A 94 -1.50 6.56 2.04
N LEU A 95 -1.87 5.28 2.13
CA LEU A 95 -1.05 4.15 1.72
C LEU A 95 -1.78 3.32 0.67
N ARG A 96 -1.15 3.16 -0.49
CA ARG A 96 -1.60 2.25 -1.55
C ARG A 96 -0.56 1.16 -1.76
N VAL A 97 -0.99 -0.09 -1.67
CA VAL A 97 -0.15 -1.27 -1.87
C VAL A 97 -0.66 -2.07 -3.06
N PHE A 98 0.19 -2.22 -4.06
CA PHE A 98 -0.03 -3.11 -5.20
C PHE A 98 0.88 -4.32 -5.04
N ALA A 99 0.28 -5.44 -4.62
CA ALA A 99 1.02 -6.66 -4.29
C ALA A 99 0.37 -7.89 -4.90
N ARG A 100 1.16 -8.72 -5.59
CA ARG A 100 0.68 -10.02 -6.08
C ARG A 100 0.38 -10.97 -4.92
N LYS A 101 1.08 -10.82 -3.80
CA LYS A 101 0.91 -11.62 -2.60
C LYS A 101 1.06 -10.78 -1.33
N VAL A 102 0.12 -10.93 -0.40
CA VAL A 102 0.20 -10.39 0.96
C VAL A 102 0.54 -11.53 1.92
N GLN A 103 1.64 -11.39 2.66
CA GLN A 103 2.04 -12.35 3.69
C GLN A 103 1.94 -11.71 5.07
N CYS A 104 1.16 -12.31 5.97
CA CYS A 104 1.04 -11.87 7.36
C CYS A 104 1.62 -12.94 8.28
N GLN A 105 2.33 -12.51 9.32
CA GLN A 105 2.76 -13.43 10.38
C GLN A 105 1.59 -13.88 11.26
N ASN A 106 0.68 -12.95 11.57
CA ASN A 106 -0.54 -13.20 12.35
C ASN A 106 -1.76 -12.60 11.62
N PRO A 107 -2.50 -13.37 10.82
CA PRO A 107 -3.65 -12.87 10.07
C PRO A 107 -4.72 -12.23 10.98
N SER A 108 -4.94 -12.77 12.18
CA SER A 108 -5.92 -12.24 13.14
C SER A 108 -5.51 -10.90 13.75
N ASN A 109 -4.28 -10.46 13.53
CA ASN A 109 -3.76 -9.15 13.89
C ASN A 109 -2.84 -8.62 12.79
N ALA A 110 -3.33 -8.67 11.54
CA ALA A 110 -2.52 -8.41 10.35
C ALA A 110 -2.05 -6.96 10.29
N LEU A 111 -2.92 -6.02 10.65
CA LEU A 111 -2.65 -4.59 10.65
C LEU A 111 -3.40 -3.90 11.79
N ARG A 112 -2.82 -2.81 12.27
CA ARG A 112 -3.47 -1.85 13.15
C ARG A 112 -3.45 -0.50 12.44
N MET A 113 -4.53 0.26 12.49
CA MET A 113 -4.63 1.53 11.78
C MET A 113 -5.06 2.63 12.73
N HIS A 114 -4.30 3.72 12.79
CA HIS A 114 -4.68 4.91 13.53
C HIS A 114 -5.74 5.71 12.79
N PHE A 115 -6.61 6.37 13.55
CA PHE A 115 -7.49 7.43 13.07
C PHE A 115 -6.67 8.65 12.63
N SER A 116 -6.94 9.17 11.44
CA SER A 116 -6.61 10.55 11.07
C SER A 116 -7.67 11.12 10.14
N ILE A 117 -7.77 12.47 10.07
CA ILE A 117 -8.84 13.20 9.36
C ILE A 117 -9.09 12.63 7.96
N ASP A 118 -8.03 12.23 7.26
CA ASP A 118 -8.10 11.72 5.89
C ASP A 118 -7.27 10.43 5.73
N CYS A 119 -7.28 9.50 6.70
CA CYS A 119 -6.48 8.28 6.57
C CYS A 119 -7.10 7.30 5.57
N GLN A 120 -6.33 6.91 4.55
CA GLN A 120 -6.74 5.96 3.53
C GLN A 120 -5.72 4.82 3.41
N LEU A 121 -6.21 3.58 3.44
CA LEU A 121 -5.41 2.38 3.18
C LEU A 121 -6.05 1.58 2.05
N ALA A 122 -5.32 1.38 0.96
CA ALA A 122 -5.73 0.51 -0.12
C ALA A 122 -4.73 -0.63 -0.32
N ILE A 123 -5.22 -1.86 -0.35
CA ILE A 123 -4.42 -3.06 -0.63
C ILE A 123 -5.04 -3.74 -1.84
N TYR A 124 -4.31 -3.69 -2.96
CA TYR A 124 -4.67 -4.31 -4.21
C TYR A 124 -3.92 -5.63 -4.36
N THR A 125 -4.69 -6.71 -4.31
CA THR A 125 -4.21 -8.10 -4.39
C THR A 125 -5.41 -8.99 -4.72
N TYR A 126 -5.17 -10.23 -5.15
CA TYR A 126 -6.27 -11.15 -5.48
C TYR A 126 -6.91 -11.80 -4.26
N ALA A 127 -6.14 -11.98 -3.19
CA ALA A 127 -6.63 -12.63 -1.99
C ALA A 127 -5.85 -12.17 -0.76
N LEU A 128 -6.56 -12.03 0.34
CA LEU A 128 -5.96 -11.90 1.67
C LEU A 128 -5.86 -13.29 2.31
N GLN A 129 -4.92 -13.45 3.23
CA GLN A 129 -4.83 -14.67 4.03
C GLN A 129 -6.11 -14.88 4.84
N GLU A 130 -6.49 -16.14 5.06
CA GLU A 130 -7.69 -16.44 5.83
C GLU A 130 -7.61 -15.86 7.25
N GLY A 131 -8.66 -15.16 7.67
CA GLY A 131 -8.72 -14.53 8.99
C GLY A 131 -8.01 -13.18 9.08
N PHE A 132 -7.60 -12.60 7.95
CA PHE A 132 -7.04 -11.26 7.89
C PHE A 132 -7.95 -10.26 8.62
N THR A 133 -7.41 -9.65 9.68
CA THR A 133 -8.14 -8.75 10.56
C THR A 133 -7.34 -7.47 10.75
N VAL A 134 -8.02 -6.35 10.54
CA VAL A 134 -7.50 -5.01 10.81
C VAL A 134 -8.09 -4.53 12.13
N HIS A 135 -7.24 -3.96 12.98
CA HIS A 135 -7.67 -3.33 14.23
C HIS A 135 -7.65 -1.81 14.07
N PHE A 136 -8.83 -1.20 14.12
CA PHE A 136 -8.97 0.24 14.12
C PHE A 136 -8.70 0.78 15.53
N LEU A 137 -7.74 1.71 15.63
CA LEU A 137 -7.30 2.32 16.88
C LEU A 137 -7.98 3.68 17.05
N PHE A 138 -8.93 3.73 17.97
CA PHE A 138 -9.60 4.96 18.38
C PHE A 138 -8.96 5.52 19.65
N PRO A 139 -8.83 6.85 19.80
CA PRO A 139 -8.25 7.46 21.01
C PRO A 139 -9.02 7.12 22.29
N ASP A 140 -10.36 7.04 22.19
CA ASP A 140 -11.26 6.97 23.34
C ASP A 140 -11.92 5.59 23.55
N ARG A 141 -11.52 4.57 22.78
CA ARG A 141 -12.17 3.25 22.79
C ARG A 141 -11.17 2.12 22.58
N GLU A 142 -11.56 0.92 23.00
CA GLU A 142 -10.81 -0.29 22.72
C GLU A 142 -10.65 -0.52 21.20
N PRO A 143 -9.53 -1.12 20.75
CA PRO A 143 -9.34 -1.45 19.34
C PRO A 143 -10.50 -2.25 18.77
N GLN A 144 -11.01 -1.83 17.62
CA GLN A 144 -12.12 -2.52 16.95
C GLN A 144 -11.57 -3.47 15.88
N PRO A 145 -11.69 -4.80 16.06
CA PRO A 145 -11.27 -5.75 15.05
C PRO A 145 -12.30 -5.85 13.92
N VAL A 146 -11.84 -5.79 12.69
CA VAL A 146 -12.66 -6.02 11.49
C VAL A 146 -11.97 -7.02 10.59
N ARG A 147 -12.65 -8.15 10.34
CA ARG A 147 -12.19 -9.19 9.44
C ARG A 147 -12.43 -8.76 8.00
N LEU A 148 -11.40 -8.85 7.17
CA LEU A 148 -11.46 -8.46 5.77
C LEU A 148 -11.24 -9.67 4.87
N SER A 149 -11.85 -9.61 3.70
CA SER A 149 -11.68 -10.55 2.60
C SER A 149 -11.83 -9.80 1.28
N ILE A 150 -11.34 -10.42 0.20
CA ILE A 150 -11.51 -9.95 -1.17
C ILE A 150 -12.37 -10.99 -1.86
N ASP A 151 -13.49 -10.54 -2.45
CA ASP A 151 -14.39 -11.39 -3.22
C ASP A 151 -13.73 -11.85 -4.52
N GLU A 152 -14.18 -12.98 -5.09
CA GLU A 152 -13.51 -13.64 -6.23
C GLU A 152 -13.36 -12.76 -7.49
N ASP A 153 -14.21 -11.75 -7.66
CA ASP A 153 -14.20 -10.82 -8.80
C ASP A 153 -13.56 -9.46 -8.48
N LYS A 154 -13.07 -9.27 -7.26
CA LYS A 154 -12.48 -8.02 -6.77
C LYS A 154 -10.96 -8.07 -6.74
N TRP A 155 -10.35 -6.90 -6.83
CA TRP A 155 -8.91 -6.73 -7.03
C TRP A 155 -8.22 -6.02 -5.87
N GLY A 156 -8.95 -5.81 -4.78
CA GLY A 156 -8.42 -5.17 -3.58
C GLY A 156 -9.49 -4.74 -2.61
N ILE A 157 -9.02 -4.21 -1.49
CA ILE A 157 -9.80 -3.52 -0.49
C ILE A 157 -9.27 -2.10 -0.32
N GLN A 158 -10.18 -1.18 -0.05
CA GLN A 158 -9.89 0.18 0.36
C GLN A 158 -10.63 0.46 1.66
N ILE A 159 -9.91 1.00 2.63
CA ILE A 159 -10.41 1.43 3.91
C ILE A 159 -10.31 2.95 3.91
N ASN A 160 -11.47 3.59 4.04
CA ASN A 160 -11.61 5.03 4.12
C ASN A 160 -12.17 5.40 5.50
N TRP A 161 -11.64 6.47 6.08
CA TRP A 161 -12.23 7.11 7.25
C TRP A 161 -12.97 8.37 6.80
N ASP A 162 -14.24 8.56 7.18
CA ASP A 162 -15.07 9.70 6.75
C ASP A 162 -15.41 10.69 7.88
N GLU A 163 -14.57 10.75 8.92
CA GLU A 163 -14.81 11.49 10.17
C GLU A 163 -15.88 10.90 11.09
N SER A 164 -16.64 9.89 10.65
CA SER A 164 -17.69 9.25 11.45
C SER A 164 -17.53 7.75 11.64
N ASP A 165 -17.16 7.02 10.58
CA ASP A 165 -16.91 5.58 10.62
C ASP A 165 -15.85 5.14 9.59
N PHE A 166 -15.38 3.90 9.71
CA PHE A 166 -14.57 3.26 8.68
C PHE A 166 -15.45 2.62 7.62
N HIS A 167 -15.28 3.07 6.38
CA HIS A 167 -15.90 2.47 5.21
C HIS A 167 -14.92 1.56 4.50
N ILE A 168 -15.36 0.33 4.27
CA ILE A 168 -14.58 -0.69 3.56
C ILE A 168 -15.23 -0.89 2.20
N GLU A 169 -14.47 -0.60 1.16
CA GLU A 169 -14.87 -0.74 -0.23
C GLU A 169 -14.00 -1.80 -0.89
N GLN A 170 -14.63 -2.72 -1.63
CA GLN A 170 -13.89 -3.66 -2.46
C GLN A 170 -13.73 -3.07 -3.86
N GLN A 171 -12.51 -3.11 -4.37
CA GLN A 171 -12.14 -2.42 -5.60
C GLN A 171 -12.36 -3.32 -6.82
N ASP A 172 -13.02 -2.79 -7.85
CA ASP A 172 -13.16 -3.47 -9.13
C ASP A 172 -11.89 -3.31 -9.97
N SER A 173 -11.60 -4.29 -10.83
CA SER A 173 -10.47 -4.24 -11.76
C SER A 173 -10.49 -3.04 -12.71
N ARG A 174 -11.66 -2.41 -12.88
CA ARG A 174 -11.88 -1.25 -13.75
C ARG A 174 -11.45 0.06 -13.12
N ASP A 175 -11.32 0.09 -11.81
CA ASP A 175 -10.88 1.27 -11.05
C ASP A 175 -9.35 1.34 -10.94
N LEU A 176 -8.66 0.34 -11.47
CA LEU A 176 -7.21 0.29 -11.63
C LEU A 176 -6.82 0.92 -12.97
N ASP A 177 -5.91 1.90 -12.94
CA ASP A 177 -5.24 2.36 -14.16
C ASP A 177 -4.61 1.15 -14.88
N MET A 178 -4.68 1.12 -16.22
CA MET A 178 -4.31 -0.07 -17.02
C MET A 178 -2.91 -0.63 -16.70
N THR A 179 -1.96 0.22 -16.27
CA THR A 179 -0.61 -0.19 -15.86
C THR A 179 -0.56 -0.95 -14.54
N THR A 180 -1.58 -0.79 -13.70
CA THR A 180 -1.76 -1.53 -12.45
C THR A 180 -2.46 -2.88 -12.69
N GLY A 181 -3.43 -2.92 -13.61
CA GLY A 181 -4.06 -4.16 -14.06
C GLY A 181 -3.03 -5.13 -14.66
N ASP A 182 -2.14 -4.63 -15.51
CA ASP A 182 -1.05 -5.41 -16.11
C ASP A 182 0.00 -5.90 -15.09
N TYR A 183 0.21 -5.16 -13.98
CA TYR A 183 1.16 -5.58 -12.95
C TYR A 183 0.62 -6.75 -12.10
N LEU A 184 -0.67 -6.74 -11.85
CA LEU A 184 -1.35 -7.77 -11.08
C LEU A 184 -1.66 -9.02 -11.93
N SER A 185 -1.95 -8.89 -13.23
CA SER A 185 -2.12 -10.04 -14.15
C SER A 185 -0.84 -10.86 -14.36
#